data_AF-A0A828QWP4-F1
#
_entry.id   AF-A0A828QWP4-F1
#
_cell.length_a   1.000
_cell.length_b   1.000
_cell.length_c   1.000
_cell.angle_alpha   90.00
_cell.angle_beta   90.00
_cell.angle_gamma   90.00
#
_symmetry.space_group_name_H-M   'P 1'
#
loop_
_entity.id
_entity.type
_entity.pdbx_description
1 polymer ?
#
loop_
_entity_poly.entity_id
_entity_poly.type
_entity_poly.pdbx_seq_one_letter_code
_entity_poly.pdbx_strand_id
1 'polypeptide(L)'
;MRSLLALFLLFCFCFGAFEKQIEEFDKNFIGSTNDLQVKLHQQLKSLYIQSVINDDEKTKVEVLKRLIISSNTLKLDDTSYAKELEESGIKKANIESLRRVVIKDVKLEDKKPTEKPAFENVKENSKKEVVKKEELKRSDVTKKEEKIYILNSKKLANGVELNLSANLSEFKDFVLDEKGNYRHIIDFEAILEGGRKEFQFKNYNIILSQYNPKVVRIVLRAKEKISLNLKKEEKK
;
A
#
# COMPACT_ATOMS: atom_id res chain seq x y z
N MET A 1 -53.16 -4.12 6.38
CA MET A 1 -52.31 -4.14 7.60
C MET A 1 -50.89 -4.46 7.13
N ARG A 2 -49.96 -3.50 7.04
CA ARG A 2 -49.11 -2.93 8.12
C ARG A 2 -48.25 -3.97 8.86
N SER A 3 -46.98 -4.08 8.45
CA SER A 3 -45.71 -4.14 9.23
C SER A 3 -44.65 -4.80 8.32
N LEU A 4 -43.64 -4.12 7.77
CA LEU A 4 -42.44 -3.54 8.40
C LEU A 4 -41.61 -4.58 9.19
N LEU A 5 -40.46 -4.98 8.64
CA LEU A 5 -39.17 -4.86 9.35
C LEU A 5 -38.00 -4.95 8.38
N ALA A 6 -37.14 -3.94 8.45
CA ALA A 6 -35.90 -3.82 7.71
C ALA A 6 -34.94 -4.96 8.06
N LEU A 7 -34.48 -5.72 7.06
CA LEU A 7 -33.25 -6.49 7.17
C LEU A 7 -32.07 -5.58 6.81
N PHE A 8 -31.92 -4.50 7.57
CA PHE A 8 -30.68 -3.74 7.67
C PHE A 8 -29.90 -4.33 8.84
N LEU A 9 -29.36 -5.53 8.65
CA LEU A 9 -28.40 -6.10 9.58
C LEU A 9 -26.99 -5.75 9.09
N LEU A 10 -26.56 -4.60 9.62
CA LEU A 10 -25.20 -4.27 10.01
C LEU A 10 -24.10 -5.08 9.31
N PHE A 11 -23.47 -4.46 8.33
CA PHE A 11 -22.02 -4.53 8.25
C PHE A 11 -21.49 -3.85 9.53
N CYS A 12 -21.45 -4.58 10.64
CA CYS A 12 -20.48 -4.28 11.67
C CYS A 12 -19.14 -4.37 10.95
N PHE A 13 -18.54 -3.21 10.66
CA PHE A 13 -17.12 -3.14 10.37
C PHE A 13 -16.43 -4.03 11.41
N CYS A 14 -15.84 -5.12 10.96
CA CYS A 14 -15.03 -5.98 11.81
C CYS A 14 -13.82 -5.16 12.26
N PHE A 15 -13.97 -4.38 13.33
CA PHE A 15 -12.91 -3.59 13.95
C PHE A 15 -11.70 -4.46 14.34
N GLY A 16 -11.90 -5.77 14.55
CA GLY A 16 -10.82 -6.73 14.82
C GLY A 16 -9.89 -7.03 13.62
N ALA A 17 -10.29 -6.75 12.39
CA ALA A 17 -9.40 -6.88 11.21
C ALA A 17 -8.47 -5.66 11.06
N PHE A 18 -8.91 -4.50 11.54
CA PHE A 18 -8.18 -3.24 11.46
C PHE A 18 -6.98 -3.19 12.41
N GLU A 19 -7.14 -3.65 13.66
CA GLU A 19 -6.05 -3.71 14.65
C GLU A 19 -4.91 -4.64 14.19
N LYS A 20 -5.24 -5.76 13.52
CA LYS A 20 -4.25 -6.65 12.91
C LYS A 20 -3.51 -6.02 11.73
N GLN A 21 -4.24 -5.29 10.88
CA GLN A 21 -3.65 -4.57 9.73
C GLN A 21 -2.72 -3.44 10.19
N ILE A 22 -3.04 -2.82 11.32
CA ILE A 22 -2.22 -1.83 12.01
C ILE A 22 -0.93 -2.45 12.58
N GLU A 23 -1.02 -3.59 13.27
CA GLU A 23 0.15 -4.25 13.85
C GLU A 23 1.12 -4.74 12.75
N GLU A 24 0.54 -5.17 11.62
CA GLU A 24 1.28 -5.56 10.43
C GLU A 24 1.96 -4.36 9.75
N PHE A 25 1.38 -3.15 9.83
CA PHE A 25 2.02 -1.92 9.38
C PHE A 25 3.30 -1.63 10.16
N ASP A 26 3.24 -1.62 11.49
CA ASP A 26 4.38 -1.22 12.33
C ASP A 26 5.59 -2.18 12.13
N LYS A 27 5.31 -3.48 11.96
CA LYS A 27 6.34 -4.49 11.63
C LYS A 27 6.92 -4.31 10.22
N ASN A 28 6.05 -4.06 9.24
CA ASN A 28 6.48 -3.93 7.85
C ASN A 28 7.18 -2.60 7.56
N PHE A 29 6.89 -1.54 8.33
CA PHE A 29 7.45 -0.22 8.09
C PHE A 29 8.90 -0.10 8.60
N ILE A 30 9.19 -0.60 9.81
CA ILE A 30 10.53 -0.47 10.42
C ILE A 30 11.58 -1.29 9.66
N GLY A 31 11.22 -2.49 9.20
CA GLY A 31 12.15 -3.40 8.52
C GLY A 31 12.22 -3.28 6.99
N SER A 32 11.54 -2.30 6.38
CA SER A 32 11.42 -2.21 4.92
C SER A 32 12.38 -1.23 4.25
N THR A 33 12.48 -1.34 2.92
CA THR A 33 13.23 -0.42 2.07
C THR A 33 12.58 0.97 2.03
N ASN A 34 13.38 2.00 1.74
CA ASN A 34 12.88 3.38 1.65
C ASN A 34 11.69 3.52 0.68
N ASP A 35 11.73 2.87 -0.49
CA ASP A 35 10.62 2.87 -1.45
C ASP A 35 9.32 2.31 -0.87
N LEU A 36 9.42 1.23 -0.08
CA LEU A 36 8.26 0.62 0.56
C LEU A 36 7.74 1.47 1.72
N GLN A 37 8.62 2.11 2.49
CA GLN A 37 8.24 3.09 3.51
C GLN A 37 7.46 4.25 2.91
N VAL A 38 7.92 4.80 1.77
CA VAL A 38 7.19 5.88 1.07
C VAL A 38 5.79 5.41 0.65
N LYS A 39 5.64 4.20 0.10
CA LYS A 39 4.33 3.65 -0.27
C LYS A 39 3.40 3.47 0.93
N LEU A 40 3.92 2.87 2.00
CA LEU A 40 3.20 2.67 3.26
C LEU A 40 2.73 4.01 3.84
N HIS A 41 3.56 5.06 3.78
CA HIS A 41 3.19 6.41 4.19
C HIS A 41 2.04 7.00 3.34
N GLN A 42 2.05 6.80 2.02
CA GLN A 42 0.94 7.23 1.16
C GLN A 42 -0.36 6.47 1.45
N GLN A 43 -0.27 5.17 1.78
CA GLN A 43 -1.43 4.39 2.20
C GLN A 43 -2.05 4.94 3.48
N LEU A 44 -1.23 5.31 4.47
CA LEU A 44 -1.71 5.98 5.69
C LEU A 44 -2.43 7.30 5.38
N LYS A 45 -1.91 8.12 4.46
CA LYS A 45 -2.57 9.38 4.05
C LYS A 45 -3.96 9.11 3.46
N SER A 46 -4.09 8.10 2.60
CA SER A 46 -5.39 7.70 2.06
C SER A 46 -6.36 7.25 3.14
N LEU A 47 -5.88 6.49 4.13
CA LEU A 47 -6.70 5.99 5.22
C LEU A 47 -7.14 7.12 6.17
N TYR A 48 -6.26 8.10 6.41
CA TYR A 48 -6.59 9.31 7.14
C TYR A 48 -7.74 10.08 6.47
N ILE A 49 -7.64 10.35 5.15
CA ILE A 49 -8.71 11.02 4.40
C ILE A 49 -10.04 10.27 4.53
N GLN A 50 -10.02 8.93 4.45
CA GLN A 50 -11.24 8.12 4.63
C GLN A 50 -11.80 8.21 6.05
N SER A 51 -10.95 8.20 7.07
CA SER A 51 -11.39 8.34 8.46
C SER A 51 -12.06 9.69 8.71
N VAL A 52 -11.55 10.76 8.09
CA VAL A 52 -12.18 12.09 8.12
C VAL A 52 -13.51 12.10 7.37
N ILE A 53 -13.60 11.52 6.17
CA ILE A 53 -14.84 11.46 5.38
C ILE A 53 -15.95 10.69 6.10
N ASN A 54 -15.57 9.66 6.87
CA ASN A 54 -16.51 8.76 7.54
C ASN A 54 -16.76 9.14 9.01
N ASP A 55 -16.24 10.27 9.50
CA ASP A 55 -16.29 10.68 10.92
C ASP A 55 -15.81 9.58 11.90
N ASP A 56 -14.83 8.76 11.47
CA ASP A 56 -14.30 7.66 12.27
C ASP A 56 -13.09 8.13 13.10
N GLU A 57 -13.40 8.73 14.25
CA GLU A 57 -12.42 9.29 15.19
C GLU A 57 -11.42 8.25 15.72
N LYS A 58 -11.85 7.01 15.99
CA LYS A 58 -10.96 5.95 16.49
C LYS A 58 -9.89 5.63 15.44
N THR A 59 -10.33 5.41 14.20
CA THR A 59 -9.43 5.13 13.07
C THR A 59 -8.52 6.32 12.81
N LYS A 60 -9.06 7.55 12.82
CA LYS A 60 -8.30 8.78 12.60
C LYS A 60 -7.12 8.90 13.57
N VAL A 61 -7.38 8.73 14.87
CA VAL A 61 -6.34 8.79 15.93
C VAL A 61 -5.25 7.75 15.71
N GLU A 62 -5.61 6.51 15.38
CA GLU A 62 -4.63 5.45 15.15
C GLU A 62 -3.78 5.71 13.89
N VAL A 63 -4.37 6.25 12.83
CA VAL A 63 -3.65 6.59 11.60
C VAL A 63 -2.71 7.77 11.82
N LEU A 64 -3.17 8.81 12.54
CA LEU A 64 -2.35 9.98 12.88
C LEU A 64 -1.07 9.59 13.64
N LYS A 65 -1.16 8.66 14.61
CA LYS A 65 0.02 8.14 15.33
C LYS A 65 1.07 7.58 14.36
N ARG A 66 0.64 6.83 13.34
CA ARG A 66 1.53 6.16 12.37
C ARG A 66 2.02 7.11 11.29
N LEU A 67 1.22 8.12 10.93
CA LEU A 67 1.67 9.21 10.06
C LEU A 67 2.81 10.00 10.71
N ILE A 68 2.75 10.24 12.02
CA ILE A 68 3.84 10.89 12.77
C ILE A 68 5.11 10.04 12.75
N ILE A 69 5.00 8.73 13.02
CA ILE A 69 6.15 7.81 12.97
C ILE A 69 6.76 7.80 11.56
N SER A 70 5.94 7.57 10.54
CA SER A 70 6.41 7.43 9.16
C SER A 70 6.94 8.74 8.57
N SER A 71 6.31 9.88 8.86
CA SER A 71 6.83 11.19 8.49
C SER A 71 8.22 11.40 9.07
N ASN A 72 8.43 11.10 10.36
CA ASN A 72 9.73 11.30 10.98
C ASN A 72 10.81 10.38 10.38
N THR A 73 10.49 9.10 10.13
CA THR A 73 11.42 8.18 9.45
C THR A 73 11.82 8.67 8.05
N LEU A 74 10.86 9.20 7.30
CA LEU A 74 11.06 9.69 5.94
C LEU A 74 11.58 11.14 5.89
N LYS A 75 11.83 11.77 7.05
CA LYS A 75 12.23 13.19 7.17
C LYS A 75 11.23 14.15 6.50
N LEU A 76 9.95 13.83 6.59
CA LEU A 76 8.82 14.65 6.15
C LEU A 76 8.23 15.43 7.33
N ASP A 77 7.53 16.53 7.05
CA ASP A 77 6.82 17.29 8.07
C ASP A 77 5.64 16.49 8.67
N ASP A 78 5.56 16.46 9.99
CA ASP A 78 4.50 15.82 10.77
C ASP A 78 3.68 16.82 11.61
N THR A 79 3.97 18.12 11.51
CA THR A 79 3.40 19.17 12.39
C THR A 79 1.88 19.18 12.37
N SER A 80 1.26 19.08 11.20
CA SER A 80 -0.20 19.05 11.06
C SER A 80 -0.83 17.84 11.74
N TYR A 81 -0.23 16.66 11.60
CA TYR A 81 -0.72 15.43 12.22
C TYR A 81 -0.56 15.45 13.74
N ALA A 82 0.56 15.98 14.22
CA ALA A 82 0.82 16.15 15.64
C ALA A 82 -0.19 17.10 16.29
N LYS A 83 -0.50 18.22 15.64
CA LYS A 83 -1.51 19.19 16.11
C LYS A 83 -2.90 18.56 16.22
N GLU A 84 -3.35 17.86 15.19
CA GLU A 84 -4.67 17.22 15.19
C GLU A 84 -4.75 16.07 16.22
N LEU A 85 -3.66 15.34 16.42
CA LEU A 85 -3.59 14.29 17.44
C LEU A 85 -3.64 14.88 18.86
N GLU A 86 -3.05 16.06 19.07
CA GLU A 86 -3.17 16.83 20.31
C GLU A 86 -4.61 17.33 20.52
N GLU A 87 -5.26 17.84 19.47
CA GLU A 87 -6.68 18.26 19.49
C GLU A 87 -7.61 17.08 19.82
N SER A 88 -7.20 15.85 19.49
CA SER A 88 -7.88 14.60 19.84
C SER A 88 -7.63 14.14 21.29
N GLY A 89 -6.92 14.94 22.11
CA GLY A 89 -6.69 14.70 23.53
C GLY A 89 -5.41 13.94 23.88
N ILE A 90 -4.52 13.69 22.92
CA ILE A 90 -3.23 13.03 23.18
C ILE A 90 -2.20 14.05 23.67
N LYS A 91 -1.56 13.77 24.81
CA LYS A 91 -0.54 14.65 25.40
C LYS A 91 0.69 14.79 24.50
N LYS A 92 1.26 16.00 24.42
CA LYS A 92 2.51 16.29 23.68
C LYS A 92 3.66 15.31 23.97
N ALA A 93 3.84 14.92 25.24
CA ALA A 93 4.88 13.97 25.63
C ALA A 93 4.73 12.60 24.94
N ASN A 94 3.50 12.14 24.72
CA ASN A 94 3.22 10.90 23.99
C ASN A 94 3.53 11.08 22.50
N ILE A 95 3.19 12.23 21.92
CA ILE A 95 3.50 12.57 20.52
C ILE A 95 5.01 12.59 20.28
N GLU A 96 5.79 13.21 21.17
CA GLU A 96 7.24 13.18 21.09
C GLU A 96 7.81 11.75 21.23
N SER A 97 7.16 10.90 22.02
CA SER A 97 7.58 9.50 22.14
C SER A 97 7.45 8.76 20.80
N LEU A 98 6.40 9.03 20.01
CA LEU A 98 6.20 8.48 18.67
C LEU A 98 7.33 8.88 17.72
N ARG A 99 7.77 10.15 17.79
CA ARG A 99 8.92 10.63 17.01
C ARG A 99 10.20 9.88 17.40
N ARG A 100 10.40 9.59 18.68
CA ARG A 100 11.59 8.89 19.18
C ARG A 100 11.64 7.39 18.87
N VAL A 101 10.53 6.75 18.50
CA VAL A 101 10.49 5.30 18.15
C VAL A 101 11.53 4.96 17.07
N VAL A 102 11.85 5.90 16.18
CA VAL A 102 12.79 5.73 15.07
C VAL A 102 14.23 6.13 15.43
N ILE A 103 14.39 7.00 16.44
CA ILE A 103 15.71 7.57 16.81
C ILE A 103 16.60 6.53 17.51
N LYS A 104 16.03 5.43 18.03
CA LYS A 104 16.82 4.36 18.66
C LYS A 104 17.76 3.63 17.69
N ASP A 105 17.46 3.65 16.38
CA ASP A 105 18.27 2.95 15.36
C ASP A 105 18.92 3.90 14.32
N VAL A 106 18.70 5.22 14.43
CA VAL A 106 19.35 6.25 13.60
C VAL A 106 20.28 7.12 14.45
N LYS A 107 21.27 6.48 15.07
CA LYS A 107 22.48 7.17 15.51
C LYS A 107 23.67 6.45 14.91
N LEU A 108 24.01 6.83 13.67
CA LEU A 108 25.36 7.09 13.18
C LEU A 108 25.29 7.55 11.70
N GLU A 109 26.23 8.43 11.35
CA GLU A 109 26.49 9.08 10.04
C GLU A 109 25.58 10.28 9.73
N ASP A 110 26.04 11.53 9.66
CA ASP A 110 27.37 12.07 9.34
C ASP A 110 27.61 13.44 9.99
N LYS A 111 28.84 13.67 10.47
CA LYS A 111 29.64 14.87 10.13
C LYS A 111 31.09 14.74 10.65
N LYS A 112 32.00 14.61 9.69
CA LYS A 112 33.48 14.73 9.78
C LYS A 112 33.90 16.12 10.30
N PRO A 113 35.10 16.26 10.88
CA PRO A 113 36.21 16.79 10.10
C PRO A 113 37.55 16.04 10.23
N THR A 114 38.33 16.19 9.17
CA THR A 114 39.72 15.85 8.84
C THR A 114 40.76 15.92 9.97
N GLU A 115 41.70 14.95 9.98
CA GLU A 115 43.16 15.13 9.80
C GLU A 115 43.87 13.76 9.69
N LYS A 116 44.82 13.64 8.73
CA LYS A 116 45.88 12.60 8.65
C LYS A 116 47.12 13.17 9.36
N PRO A 117 48.00 12.40 10.02
CA PRO A 117 48.99 11.48 9.41
C PRO A 117 49.23 10.21 10.27
N ALA A 118 50.10 9.22 10.03
CA ALA A 118 50.79 8.62 8.89
C ALA A 118 51.53 7.37 9.44
N PHE A 119 51.97 6.48 8.52
CA PHE A 119 52.95 5.37 8.71
C PHE A 119 52.53 4.19 9.62
N GLU A 120 52.87 2.93 9.39
CA GLU A 120 53.50 2.15 8.31
C GLU A 120 53.60 0.74 8.88
N ASN A 121 53.17 -0.29 8.14
CA ASN A 121 54.03 -1.44 7.82
C ASN A 121 53.30 -2.44 6.93
N VAL A 122 53.83 -2.55 5.73
CA VAL A 122 53.62 -3.60 4.75
C VAL A 122 54.64 -4.71 5.03
N LYS A 123 54.24 -5.97 4.79
CA LYS A 123 55.05 -7.05 4.18
C LYS A 123 54.10 -8.22 3.92
N GLU A 124 53.52 -8.35 2.73
CA GLU A 124 54.11 -8.76 1.44
C GLU A 124 54.50 -10.24 1.41
N ASN A 125 53.71 -11.04 0.68
CA ASN A 125 54.08 -11.86 -0.50
C ASN A 125 52.99 -12.91 -0.73
N SER A 126 52.66 -13.43 -1.91
CA SER A 126 52.62 -13.02 -3.32
C SER A 126 52.35 -14.31 -4.10
N LYS A 127 51.31 -14.33 -4.96
CA LYS A 127 51.18 -15.11 -6.23
C LYS A 127 51.21 -16.65 -6.10
N LYS A 128 50.52 -17.48 -6.89
CA LYS A 128 49.67 -17.52 -8.10
C LYS A 128 49.00 -18.92 -7.97
N GLU A 129 47.85 -19.26 -8.53
CA GLU A 129 47.62 -19.54 -9.96
C GLU A 129 46.20 -20.15 -10.14
N VAL A 130 45.80 -20.23 -11.40
CA VAL A 130 44.45 -20.41 -11.98
C VAL A 130 44.07 -21.90 -12.11
N VAL A 131 42.77 -22.26 -12.12
CA VAL A 131 42.09 -23.12 -13.13
C VAL A 131 40.59 -23.37 -12.81
N LYS A 132 39.85 -23.48 -13.92
CA LYS A 132 38.41 -23.55 -14.27
C LYS A 132 37.61 -24.79 -13.81
N LYS A 133 36.27 -24.60 -13.70
CA LYS A 133 35.08 -25.45 -14.08
C LYS A 133 35.03 -26.91 -13.56
N GLU A 134 33.93 -27.48 -13.06
CA GLU A 134 32.52 -27.41 -13.49
C GLU A 134 31.59 -28.05 -12.42
N GLU A 135 30.33 -27.58 -12.41
CA GLU A 135 29.07 -28.15 -11.86
C GLU A 135 29.04 -29.07 -10.63
N LEU A 136 28.32 -28.60 -9.59
CA LEU A 136 27.21 -29.37 -9.00
C LEU A 136 26.09 -28.43 -8.53
N LYS A 137 24.90 -28.74 -9.01
CA LYS A 137 23.62 -28.07 -8.84
C LYS A 137 23.23 -27.92 -7.37
N ARG A 138 22.77 -26.73 -6.98
CA ARG A 138 21.59 -26.54 -6.14
C ARG A 138 20.98 -25.17 -6.39
N SER A 139 19.90 -25.23 -7.14
CA SER A 139 18.76 -24.32 -7.10
C SER A 139 18.49 -23.79 -5.70
N ASP A 140 18.52 -22.47 -5.56
CA ASP A 140 17.49 -21.70 -4.87
C ASP A 140 17.50 -20.29 -5.46
N VAL A 141 16.94 -20.19 -6.67
CA VAL A 141 16.37 -18.92 -7.12
C VAL A 141 15.12 -18.76 -6.28
N THR A 142 15.23 -18.04 -5.16
CA THR A 142 14.06 -17.45 -4.54
C THR A 142 13.53 -16.44 -5.55
N LYS A 143 12.64 -16.88 -6.45
CA LYS A 143 11.78 -16.00 -7.24
C LYS A 143 11.00 -15.21 -6.20
N LYS A 144 11.49 -14.02 -5.88
CA LYS A 144 10.72 -13.01 -5.17
C LYS A 144 9.53 -12.75 -6.07
N GLU A 145 8.36 -13.30 -5.72
CA GLU A 145 7.11 -13.00 -6.40
C GLU A 145 6.94 -11.48 -6.33
N GLU A 146 7.25 -10.78 -7.42
CA GLU A 146 7.11 -9.34 -7.50
C GLU A 146 5.62 -9.02 -7.45
N LYS A 147 5.16 -8.63 -6.26
CA LYS A 147 3.78 -8.20 -6.04
C LYS A 147 3.47 -7.00 -6.93
N ILE A 148 2.43 -7.09 -7.74
CA ILE A 148 1.93 -6.00 -8.58
C ILE A 148 1.04 -5.09 -7.72
N TYR A 149 1.25 -3.78 -7.78
CA TYR A 149 0.46 -2.78 -7.08
C TYR A 149 -0.31 -1.92 -8.07
N ILE A 150 -1.57 -1.58 -7.76
CA ILE A 150 -2.32 -0.53 -8.45
C ILE A 150 -2.03 0.78 -7.72
N LEU A 151 -1.14 1.59 -8.30
CA LEU A 151 -0.66 2.84 -7.72
C LEU A 151 -1.71 3.95 -7.76
N ASN A 152 -2.48 4.01 -8.85
CA ASN A 152 -3.58 4.97 -9.00
C ASN A 152 -4.60 4.49 -10.02
N SER A 153 -5.76 5.14 -10.03
CA SER A 153 -6.82 4.98 -11.01
C SER A 153 -7.44 6.32 -11.39
N LYS A 154 -7.67 6.52 -12.69
CA LYS A 154 -8.20 7.76 -13.25
C LYS A 154 -9.47 7.48 -14.06
N LYS A 155 -10.51 8.29 -13.82
CA LYS A 155 -11.73 8.26 -14.63
C LYS A 155 -11.45 8.89 -16.01
N LEU A 156 -11.82 8.17 -17.06
CA LEU A 156 -11.85 8.67 -18.44
C LEU A 156 -13.30 8.93 -18.88
N ALA A 157 -13.50 9.39 -20.11
CA ALA A 157 -14.84 9.65 -20.65
C ALA A 157 -15.73 8.39 -20.64
N ASN A 158 -15.15 7.22 -20.95
CA ASN A 158 -15.84 5.95 -21.14
C ASN A 158 -15.20 4.78 -20.38
N GLY A 159 -14.29 5.03 -19.44
CA GLY A 159 -13.58 3.96 -18.76
C GLY A 159 -12.75 4.42 -17.57
N VAL A 160 -11.93 3.51 -17.07
CA VAL A 160 -11.01 3.76 -15.97
C VAL A 160 -9.63 3.30 -16.42
N GLU A 161 -8.64 4.17 -16.26
CA GLU A 161 -7.23 3.85 -16.46
C GLU A 161 -6.62 3.46 -15.12
N LEU A 162 -5.83 2.39 -15.11
CA LEU A 162 -5.10 1.92 -13.93
C LEU A 162 -3.60 2.09 -14.15
N ASN A 163 -2.93 2.74 -13.21
CA ASN A 163 -1.48 2.81 -13.19
C ASN A 163 -0.93 1.70 -12.29
N LEU A 164 -0.13 0.81 -12.84
CA LEU A 164 0.37 -0.38 -12.19
C LEU A 164 1.88 -0.29 -11.96
N SER A 165 2.38 -0.91 -10.89
CA SER A 165 3.80 -0.95 -10.59
C SER A 165 4.61 -1.88 -11.51
N ALA A 166 3.94 -2.80 -12.19
CA ALA A 166 4.52 -3.79 -13.08
C ALA A 166 3.46 -4.27 -14.08
N ASN A 167 3.91 -4.97 -15.12
CA ASN A 167 3.02 -5.53 -16.14
C ASN A 167 2.16 -6.66 -15.57
N LEU A 168 0.88 -6.69 -15.95
CA LEU A 168 -0.03 -7.77 -15.61
C LEU A 168 0.25 -9.01 -16.46
N SER A 169 0.56 -10.12 -15.81
CA SER A 169 0.65 -11.43 -16.46
C SER A 169 -0.71 -11.85 -17.02
N GLU A 170 -1.64 -12.22 -16.14
CA GLU A 170 -2.94 -12.78 -16.50
C GLU A 170 -4.06 -12.16 -15.68
N PHE A 171 -5.29 -12.25 -16.19
CA PHE A 171 -6.51 -11.91 -15.48
C PHE A 171 -7.59 -12.94 -15.80
N LYS A 172 -8.54 -13.10 -14.90
CA LYS A 172 -9.74 -13.91 -15.06
C LYS A 172 -10.92 -12.99 -15.21
N ASP A 173 -11.79 -13.22 -16.17
CA ASP A 173 -13.03 -12.48 -16.31
C ASP A 173 -14.24 -13.39 -16.47
N PHE A 174 -15.38 -12.93 -15.98
CA PHE A 174 -16.66 -13.62 -16.10
C PHE A 174 -17.82 -12.64 -16.03
N VAL A 175 -18.97 -13.08 -16.55
CA VAL A 175 -20.18 -12.26 -16.65
C VAL A 175 -21.30 -12.88 -15.84
N LEU A 176 -21.99 -12.05 -15.06
CA LEU A 176 -23.28 -12.36 -14.44
C LEU A 176 -24.35 -11.55 -15.18
N ASP A 177 -25.14 -12.23 -16.01
CA ASP A 177 -26.16 -11.61 -16.85
C ASP A 177 -27.56 -11.91 -16.28
N GLU A 178 -28.00 -11.04 -15.37
CA GLU A 178 -29.34 -11.08 -14.80
C GLU A 178 -30.17 -9.93 -15.37
N LYS A 179 -31.48 -10.14 -15.55
CA LYS A 179 -32.38 -9.13 -16.11
C LYS A 179 -32.33 -7.82 -15.29
N GLY A 180 -31.83 -6.75 -15.89
CA GLY A 180 -31.68 -5.44 -15.25
C GLY A 180 -30.47 -5.30 -14.32
N ASN A 181 -29.62 -6.33 -14.22
CA ASN A 181 -28.44 -6.40 -13.36
C ASN A 181 -27.31 -7.13 -14.08
N TYR A 182 -26.77 -6.48 -15.12
CA TYR A 182 -25.60 -6.96 -15.84
C TYR A 182 -24.32 -6.65 -15.05
N ARG A 183 -23.47 -7.66 -14.86
CA ARG A 183 -22.14 -7.48 -14.26
C ARG A 183 -21.06 -8.18 -15.07
N HIS A 184 -20.01 -7.46 -15.44
CA HIS A 184 -18.75 -8.06 -15.91
C HIS A 184 -17.70 -7.88 -14.84
N ILE A 185 -17.12 -8.99 -14.39
CA ILE A 185 -16.18 -9.05 -13.28
C ILE A 185 -14.82 -9.45 -13.83
N ILE A 186 -13.78 -8.73 -13.43
CA ILE A 186 -12.39 -9.00 -13.81
C ILE A 186 -11.56 -9.09 -12.53
N ASP A 187 -10.87 -10.21 -12.37
CA ASP A 187 -9.98 -10.50 -11.25
C ASP A 187 -8.55 -10.66 -11.74
N PHE A 188 -7.60 -10.05 -11.05
CA PHE A 188 -6.18 -10.25 -11.32
C PHE A 188 -5.36 -10.12 -10.04
N GLU A 189 -4.18 -10.75 -10.06
CA GLU A 189 -3.26 -10.71 -8.93
C GLU A 189 -2.62 -9.33 -8.82
N ALA A 190 -3.05 -8.57 -7.82
CA ALA A 190 -2.54 -7.26 -7.50
C ALA A 190 -2.95 -6.85 -6.08
N ILE A 191 -2.28 -5.81 -5.59
CA ILE A 191 -2.64 -5.10 -4.37
C ILE A 191 -3.14 -3.71 -4.77
N LEU A 192 -4.35 -3.37 -4.37
CA LEU A 192 -4.92 -2.04 -4.58
C LEU A 192 -4.32 -1.07 -3.56
N GLU A 193 -3.59 -0.06 -4.03
CA GLU A 193 -3.19 1.03 -3.13
C GLU A 193 -4.39 1.95 -2.88
N GLY A 194 -4.70 2.14 -1.59
CA GLY A 194 -5.87 2.88 -1.14
C GLY A 194 -7.11 1.99 -0.97
N GLY A 195 -8.28 2.64 -0.88
CA GLY A 195 -9.55 1.97 -0.65
C GLY A 195 -10.29 1.60 -1.93
N ARG A 196 -11.46 0.99 -1.73
CA ARG A 196 -12.47 0.78 -2.78
C ARG A 196 -12.79 2.11 -3.47
N LYS A 197 -12.81 2.10 -4.80
CA LYS A 197 -13.20 3.25 -5.64
C LYS A 197 -14.41 2.88 -6.50
N GLU A 198 -15.33 3.81 -6.66
CA GLU A 198 -16.48 3.67 -7.56
C GLU A 198 -16.51 4.84 -8.55
N PHE A 199 -16.61 4.49 -9.83
CA PHE A 199 -16.66 5.43 -10.94
C PHE A 199 -18.03 5.33 -11.59
N GLN A 200 -18.85 6.36 -11.40
CA GLN A 200 -20.20 6.42 -11.94
C GLN A 200 -20.19 6.99 -13.37
N PHE A 201 -20.84 6.29 -14.30
CA PHE A 201 -21.11 6.75 -15.66
C PHE A 201 -22.62 6.79 -15.88
N LYS A 202 -23.04 7.37 -17.00
CA LYS A 202 -24.47 7.57 -17.30
C LYS A 202 -25.28 6.26 -17.24
N ASN A 203 -24.73 5.17 -17.78
CA ASN A 203 -25.44 3.92 -17.97
C ASN A 203 -24.81 2.73 -17.23
N TYR A 204 -23.68 2.93 -16.56
CA TYR A 204 -22.93 1.88 -15.87
C TYR A 204 -22.03 2.45 -14.78
N ASN A 205 -21.64 1.63 -13.82
CA ASN A 205 -20.65 1.97 -12.80
C ASN A 205 -19.47 1.01 -12.90
N ILE A 206 -18.26 1.49 -12.64
CA ILE A 206 -17.07 0.66 -12.49
C ILE A 206 -16.62 0.73 -11.04
N ILE A 207 -16.54 -0.43 -10.40
CA ILE A 207 -16.08 -0.57 -9.01
C ILE A 207 -14.71 -1.24 -9.03
N LEU A 208 -13.75 -0.65 -8.33
CA LEU A 208 -12.41 -1.18 -8.12
C LEU A 208 -12.25 -1.47 -6.62
N SER A 209 -11.96 -2.72 -6.25
CA SER A 209 -11.79 -3.10 -4.85
C SER A 209 -10.85 -4.28 -4.66
N GLN A 210 -10.16 -4.33 -3.52
CA GLN A 210 -9.46 -5.55 -3.08
C GLN A 210 -10.49 -6.65 -2.77
N TYR A 211 -10.44 -7.76 -3.50
CA TYR A 211 -11.34 -8.90 -3.28
C TYR A 211 -10.83 -9.82 -2.17
N ASN A 212 -9.52 -10.06 -2.17
CA ASN A 212 -8.76 -10.73 -1.11
C ASN A 212 -7.34 -10.16 -1.08
N PRO A 213 -6.48 -10.48 -0.10
CA PRO A 213 -5.14 -9.86 0.04
C PRO A 213 -4.20 -9.95 -1.17
N LYS A 214 -4.49 -10.83 -2.16
CA LYS A 214 -3.69 -11.01 -3.38
C LYS A 214 -4.41 -10.62 -4.67
N VAL A 215 -5.74 -10.43 -4.63
CA VAL A 215 -6.57 -10.26 -5.83
C VAL A 215 -7.35 -8.96 -5.76
N VAL A 216 -7.22 -8.15 -6.80
CA VAL A 216 -8.10 -7.01 -7.07
C VAL A 216 -9.21 -7.45 -8.00
N ARG A 217 -10.43 -6.99 -7.70
CA ARG A 217 -11.63 -7.19 -8.52
C ARG A 217 -12.12 -5.85 -9.06
N ILE A 218 -12.30 -5.81 -10.38
CA ILE A 218 -13.04 -4.77 -11.09
C ILE A 218 -14.43 -5.32 -11.39
N VAL A 219 -15.47 -4.56 -11.06
CA VAL A 219 -16.85 -4.89 -11.41
C VAL A 219 -17.45 -3.76 -12.23
N LEU A 220 -17.74 -4.03 -13.50
CA LEU A 220 -18.63 -3.20 -14.29
C LEU A 220 -20.06 -3.61 -13.98
N ARG A 221 -20.89 -2.68 -13.51
CA ARG A 221 -22.33 -2.86 -13.28
C ARG A 221 -23.12 -2.05 -14.28
N ALA A 222 -24.10 -2.65 -14.93
CA ALA A 222 -25.01 -1.96 -15.85
C ALA A 222 -26.41 -2.58 -15.80
N LYS A 223 -27.39 -1.88 -16.39
CA LYS A 223 -28.75 -2.43 -16.54
C LYS A 223 -28.87 -3.42 -17.70
N GLU A 224 -28.05 -3.23 -18.72
CA GLU A 224 -28.03 -3.99 -19.96
C GLU A 224 -26.59 -4.40 -20.30
N LYS A 225 -26.43 -5.38 -21.18
CA LYS A 225 -25.12 -5.88 -21.62
C LYS A 225 -24.32 -4.78 -22.33
N ILE A 226 -23.05 -4.62 -21.94
CA ILE A 226 -22.12 -3.64 -22.50
C ILE A 226 -20.87 -4.36 -23.01
N SER A 227 -20.38 -3.98 -24.18
CA SER A 227 -19.10 -4.46 -24.71
C SER A 227 -17.93 -3.81 -23.97
N LEU A 228 -17.04 -4.64 -23.42
CA LEU A 228 -15.84 -4.20 -22.72
C LEU A 228 -14.60 -4.32 -23.61
N ASN A 229 -13.74 -3.30 -23.54
CA ASN A 229 -12.45 -3.29 -24.23
C ASN A 229 -11.35 -3.13 -23.17
N LEU A 230 -10.51 -4.16 -23.03
CA LEU A 230 -9.37 -4.16 -22.13
C LEU A 230 -8.11 -3.96 -22.95
N LYS A 231 -7.38 -2.88 -22.67
CA LYS A 231 -6.09 -2.57 -23.31
C LYS A 231 -4.99 -2.64 -22.27
N LYS A 232 -3.91 -3.34 -22.60
CA LYS A 232 -2.65 -3.28 -21.87
C LYS A 232 -1.73 -2.35 -22.66
N GLU A 233 -1.24 -1.28 -22.03
CA GLU A 233 -0.21 -0.42 -22.59
C GLU A 233 1.08 -0.65 -21.82
N GLU A 234 2.09 -1.20 -22.49
CA GLU A 234 3.44 -1.31 -21.93
C GLU A 234 4.14 0.03 -22.11
N LYS A 235 4.59 0.65 -21.02
CA LYS A 235 5.52 1.78 -21.12
C LYS A 235 6.87 1.23 -21.59
N LYS A 236 7.25 1.59 -22.82
CA LYS A 236 8.59 1.36 -23.37
C LYS A 236 9.65 2.17 -22.63
#